data_AF-A0A225MNN4-F1
#
_entry.id   AF-A0A225MNN4-F1
#
_cell.length_a   1.000
_cell.length_b   1.000
_cell.length_c   1.000
_cell.angle_alpha   90.00
_cell.angle_beta   90.00
_cell.angle_gamma   90.00
#
_symmetry.space_group_name_H-M   'P 1'
#
loop_
_entity.id
_entity.type
_entity.pdbx_description
1 polymer ?
#
loop_
_entity_poly.entity_id
_entity_poly.type
_entity_poly.pdbx_seq_one_letter_code
_entity_poly.pdbx_strand_id
1 'polypeptide(L)' 'MEKGDMHISIHFFARVLHVFGQVQALEHLLDTPNDEIGLTLMDEHLPKRVRSKSGGSSGAL' A
#
# COMPACT_ATOMS: atom_id res chain seq x y z
N MET A 1 -6.50 5.42 -4.54
CA MET A 1 -6.28 3.96 -4.69
C MET A 1 -5.21 3.67 -5.73
N GLU A 2 -5.28 4.26 -6.94
CA GLU A 2 -4.37 3.99 -8.08
C GLU A 2 -2.85 4.19 -7.86
N LYS A 3 -2.41 4.83 -6.77
CA LYS A 3 -0.98 5.01 -6.44
C LYS A 3 -0.50 4.29 -5.17
N GLY A 4 -1.30 3.36 -4.62
CA GLY A 4 -0.94 2.70 -3.35
C GLY A 4 -0.92 3.67 -2.17
N ASP A 5 -1.94 4.52 -2.07
CA ASP A 5 -2.06 5.49 -0.98
C ASP A 5 -2.19 4.76 0.37
N MET A 6 -1.16 4.86 1.20
CA MET A 6 -1.07 4.20 2.50
C MET A 6 -2.09 4.72 3.53
N HIS A 7 -2.79 5.83 3.24
CA HIS A 7 -3.90 6.29 4.07
C HIS A 7 -5.21 5.52 3.81
N ILE A 8 -5.26 4.71 2.75
CA ILE A 8 -6.42 3.88 2.45
C ILE A 8 -6.26 2.53 3.16
N SER A 9 -7.13 2.29 4.14
CA SER A 9 -7.16 1.00 4.85
C SER A 9 -7.52 -0.15 3.90
N ILE A 10 -6.83 -1.28 4.05
CA ILE A 10 -7.12 -2.53 3.34
C ILE A 10 -8.58 -2.98 3.49
N HIS A 11 -9.26 -2.56 4.58
CA HIS A 11 -10.67 -2.84 4.84
C HIS A 11 -11.56 -2.49 3.64
N PHE A 12 -11.30 -1.37 2.96
CA PHE A 12 -12.13 -0.95 1.83
C PHE A 12 -12.15 -1.99 0.71
N PHE A 13 -11.00 -2.58 0.39
CA PHE A 13 -10.89 -3.66 -0.59
C PHE A 13 -11.60 -4.92 -0.10
N ALA A 14 -11.41 -5.31 1.18
CA ALA A 14 -12.07 -6.46 1.76
C ALA A 14 -13.61 -6.35 1.70
N ARG A 15 -14.16 -5.15 1.97
CA ARG A 15 -15.61 -4.90 1.89
C ARG A 15 -16.14 -5.02 0.47
N VAL A 16 -15.41 -4.47 -0.50
CA VAL A 16 -15.75 -4.59 -1.92
C VAL A 16 -15.75 -6.07 -2.34
N LEU A 17 -14.67 -6.79 -2.06
CA LEU A 17 -14.56 -8.23 -2.37
C LEU A 17 -15.68 -9.04 -1.71
N HIS A 18 -16.07 -8.71 -0.48
CA HIS A 18 -17.19 -9.34 0.21
C HIS A 18 -18.53 -9.10 -0.50
N VAL A 19 -18.84 -7.87 -0.89
CA VAL A 19 -20.08 -7.54 -1.62
C VAL A 19 -20.15 -8.26 -2.96
N PHE A 20 -19.01 -8.45 -3.63
CA PHE A 20 -18.92 -9.18 -4.90
C PHE A 20 -18.77 -10.71 -4.74
N GLY A 21 -18.79 -11.25 -3.52
CA GLY A 21 -18.64 -12.69 -3.27
C GLY A 21 -17.24 -13.23 -3.56
N GLN A 22 -16.23 -12.36 -3.65
CA GLN A 22 -14.83 -12.66 -3.97
C GLN A 22 -13.92 -12.61 -2.74
N VAL A 23 -14.44 -12.90 -1.54
CA VAL A 23 -13.62 -12.84 -0.30
C VAL A 23 -12.41 -13.76 -0.34
N GLN A 24 -12.48 -14.90 -1.03
CA GLN A 24 -11.32 -15.79 -1.17
C GLN A 24 -10.16 -15.16 -1.96
N ALA A 25 -10.43 -14.20 -2.85
CA ALA A 25 -9.37 -13.45 -3.51
C ALA A 25 -8.54 -12.61 -2.52
N LEU A 26 -9.10 -12.27 -1.36
CA LEU A 26 -8.37 -11.58 -0.28
C LEU A 26 -7.33 -12.51 0.36
N GLU A 27 -7.60 -13.82 0.43
CA GLU A 27 -6.66 -14.81 0.97
C GLU A 27 -5.37 -14.81 0.13
N HIS A 28 -5.50 -14.89 -1.19
CA HIS A 28 -4.36 -14.86 -2.10
C HIS A 28 -3.58 -13.54 -2.03
N LEU A 29 -4.26 -12.42 -1.80
CA LEU A 29 -3.63 -11.10 -1.67
C LEU A 29 -2.79 -10.96 -0.38
N LEU A 30 -3.21 -11.63 0.69
CA LEU A 30 -2.55 -11.53 2.00
C LEU A 30 -1.56 -12.66 2.27
N ASP A 31 -1.51 -13.65 1.38
CA ASP A 31 -0.62 -14.80 1.49
C ASP A 31 0.80 -14.42 1.06
N THR A 32 1.72 -14.36 2.03
CA THR A 32 3.10 -13.90 1.83
C THR A 32 3.88 -14.64 0.73
N PRO A 33 3.76 -15.97 0.57
CA PRO A 33 4.41 -16.68 -0.53
C PRO A 33 3.96 -16.22 -1.93
N ASN A 34 2.77 -15.61 -2.05
CA ASN A 34 2.27 -15.07 -3.32
C ASN A 34 2.67 -13.59 -3.53
N ASP A 35 3.32 -12.95 -2.55
CA ASP A 35 3.82 -11.57 -2.65
C ASP A 35 5.28 -11.54 -3.11
N GLU A 36 5.50 -11.87 -4.39
CA GLU A 36 6.84 -11.90 -5.01
C GLU A 36 7.56 -10.54 -4.88
N ILE A 37 6.82 -9.43 -4.98
CA ILE A 37 7.38 -8.08 -4.89
C ILE A 37 7.83 -7.82 -3.45
N GLY A 38 6.97 -8.06 -2.47
CA GLY A 38 7.31 -7.89 -1.05
C GLY A 38 8.53 -8.72 -0.65
N LEU A 39 8.59 -9.98 -1.08
CA LEU A 39 9.75 -10.85 -0.84
C LEU A 39 11.03 -10.30 -1.47
N THR A 40 10.96 -9.85 -2.73
CA THR A 40 12.11 -9.24 -3.41
C THR A 40 12.59 -7.98 -2.68
N LEU A 41 11.67 -7.12 -2.24
CA LEU A 41 11.99 -5.89 -1.51
C LEU A 41 12.58 -6.15 -0.11
N MET A 42 12.27 -7.28 0.52
CA MET A 42 12.86 -7.66 1.82
C MET A 42 14.34 -8.04 1.69
N ASP A 43 14.71 -8.65 0.57
CA ASP A 43 16.11 -9.00 0.26
C ASP A 43 16.90 -7.80 -0.28
N GLU A 44 16.23 -6.90 -1.00
CA GLU A 44 16.85 -5.64 -1.42
C GLU A 44 17.19 -4.79 -0.19
N HIS A 45 18.47 -4.49 -0.01
CA HIS A 45 18.95 -3.59 1.04
C HIS A 45 18.63 -2.12 0.71
N LEU A 46 17.34 -1.81 0.52
CA LEU A 46 16.88 -0.52 0.02
C LEU A 46 17.14 0.59 1.04
N PRO A 47 17.49 1.80 0.56
CA PRO A 47 17.60 2.96 1.43
C PRO A 47 16.28 3.25 2.16
N LYS A 48 16.38 3.69 3.42
CA LYS A 48 15.20 4.15 4.17
C LYS A 48 14.54 5.31 3.42
N ARG A 49 13.22 5.24 3.24
CA ARG A 49 12.44 6.30 2.60
C ARG A 49 12.55 7.60 3.41
N VAL A 50 13.23 8.60 2.85
CA VAL A 50 13.32 9.95 3.42
C VAL A 50 12.14 10.78 2.90
N ARG A 51 11.35 11.38 3.80
CA ARG A 51 10.31 12.37 3.43
C ARG A 51 10.86 13.77 3.71
N SER A 52 10.75 14.69 2.74
CA SER A 52 11.01 16.10 3.00
C SER A 52 9.97 16.64 3.99
N LYS A 53 10.42 17.44 4.96
CA LYS A 53 9.49 18.18 5.84
C LYS A 53 8.74 19.20 5.00
N SER A 54 7.42 19.20 5.10
CA SER A 54 6.62 20.33 4.62
C SER A 54 6.84 21.51 5.58
N GLY A 55 7.64 22.49 5.14
CA GLY A 55 7.71 23.85 5.71
C GLY A 55 7.95 24.77 4.52
N GLY A 56 6.97 25.56 4.08
CA GLY A 56 6.72 26.93 4.58
C GLY A 56 7.74 27.87 3.92
N SER A 57 7.43 28.58 2.83
CA SER A 57 6.41 29.62 2.74
C SER A 57 5.35 29.37 1.66
N SER A 58 4.08 29.56 2.04
CA SER A 58 3.05 29.94 1.08
C SER A 58 3.48 31.26 0.44
N GLY A 59 3.64 31.27 -0.88
CA GLY A 59 4.02 32.46 -1.65
C GLY A 59 2.95 33.54 -1.53
N ALA A 60 3.16 34.45 -0.58
CA ALA A 60 2.56 35.78 -0.57
C ALA A 60 3.72 36.76 -0.38
N LEU A 61 4.33 37.15 -1.51
CA LEU A 61 5.09 38.38 -1.71
C LEU A 61 4.74 38.90 -3.11
#